data_AF-A0A6P8IW99-F1
#
_entry.id   AF-A0A6P8IW99-F1
#
_cell.length_a   1.000
_cell.length_b   1.000
_cell.length_c   1.000
_cell.angle_alpha   90.00
_cell.angle_beta   90.00
_cell.angle_gamma   90.00
#
_symmetry.space_group_name_H-M   'P 1'
#
loop_
_entity.id
_entity.type
_entity.pdbx_description
1 polymer ?
#
loop_
_entity_poly.entity_id
_entity_poly.type
_entity_poly.pdbx_seq_one_letter_code
_entity_poly.pdbx_strand_id
1 'polypeptide(L)'
;MDSQEERDNYFSLTLLLFRVGNQKLREYFKTQWPNVYQRVRPGTVPPPWNDTPHDAAEMKKIQPSKLKFKFKDEKTKFNSGNTSDWDFSLLTSVLRYSSLQFVLPSSPESKALDDLKKIRNELIGHATDAAIPNALFHTAWTDACNALALFNASDADFKCVQDDVNKPWNVLYPMLQQCVKQEQEIKDSVDTIINRIEHLQQTVEQQHTSLQQTVEKQHETQLEAARNIERKIDLMLSQGQQGQKRSTADVQPVDLVLSQGLKEEQAHQLQVEEFGKYKNLEHQVPVTDLQEISNRIKYSVGAIIAINISNLPNYGATCFRIGTKYVITNKYVVDDISKLAIQLSSCYVDFNYKEQDHPGYRFGFAPNPVRFYSEALNYVILELRSNGEGFPPSVTDLGYNIVPPGHKLKSGDCLTFIGHPGERRKQIDVSCPIKLQQDIQKDLHKYDASTVSLILEACNHPDHATYDVSTFFKGASGSPGILIKEKLLVVLHTAGIFQCTNHVLEYGILMSSVVKDVMTKIPVENAPIQNVLDDIFGGSTSSIFDQCSAPMDIDQD
;
A
#
# COMPACT_ATOMS: atom_id res chain seq x y z
N MET A 1 9.20 20.60 37.43
CA MET A 1 7.77 20.63 37.08
C MET A 1 7.53 21.99 36.50
N ASP A 2 7.41 22.07 35.18
CA ASP A 2 7.14 23.33 34.49
C ASP A 2 5.75 23.81 34.89
N SER A 3 5.57 25.13 35.00
CA SER A 3 4.28 25.67 35.41
C SER A 3 3.23 25.47 34.30
N GLN A 4 1.95 25.42 34.67
CA GLN A 4 0.85 25.37 33.69
C GLN A 4 0.95 26.52 32.69
N GLU A 5 1.34 27.70 33.17
CA GLU A 5 1.54 28.92 32.38
C GLU A 5 2.62 28.75 31.30
N GLU A 6 3.75 28.10 31.61
CA GLU A 6 4.80 27.84 30.63
C GLU A 6 4.35 26.87 29.52
N ARG A 7 3.47 25.92 29.84
CA ARG A 7 2.84 25.04 28.84
C ARG A 7 1.84 25.80 27.98
N ASP A 8 1.04 26.68 28.58
CA ASP A 8 0.08 27.51 27.86
C ASP A 8 0.80 28.47 26.89
N ASN A 9 1.97 28.98 27.26
CA ASN A 9 2.84 29.74 26.36
C ASN A 9 3.31 28.92 25.15
N TYR A 10 3.74 27.68 25.37
CA TYR A 10 4.12 26.77 24.30
C TYR A 10 2.97 26.54 23.32
N PHE A 11 1.77 26.26 23.84
CA PHE A 11 0.57 26.06 23.02
C PHE A 11 0.18 27.32 22.27
N SER A 12 0.25 28.49 22.92
CA SER A 12 -0.02 29.78 22.30
C SER A 12 0.84 30.01 21.08
N LEU A 13 2.16 29.89 21.25
CA LEU A 13 3.12 30.15 20.18
C LEU A 13 2.96 29.13 19.03
N THR A 14 2.68 27.87 19.38
CA THR A 14 2.42 26.80 18.39
C THR A 14 1.16 27.10 17.58
N LEU A 15 0.06 27.48 18.23
CA LEU A 15 -1.19 27.84 17.56
C LEU A 15 -1.03 29.07 16.68
N LEU A 16 -0.27 30.07 17.11
CA LEU A 16 0.03 31.26 16.31
C LEU A 16 0.71 30.89 14.98
N LEU A 17 1.79 30.10 15.04
CA LEU A 17 2.50 29.68 13.83
C LEU A 17 1.67 28.74 12.95
N PHE A 18 0.90 27.84 13.56
CA PHE A 18 0.14 26.85 12.80
C PHE A 18 -1.11 27.44 12.14
N ARG A 19 -1.86 28.28 12.83
CA ARG A 19 -3.11 28.87 12.30
C ARG A 19 -2.83 30.12 11.48
N VAL A 20 -2.14 31.10 12.07
CA VAL A 20 -1.88 32.37 11.40
C VAL A 20 -0.69 32.20 10.46
N GLY A 21 0.42 31.64 10.94
CA GLY A 21 1.64 31.49 10.15
C GLY A 21 1.45 30.69 8.86
N ASN A 22 0.92 29.47 8.93
CA ASN A 22 0.70 28.66 7.72
C ASN A 22 -0.24 29.36 6.72
N GLN A 23 -1.34 29.95 7.22
CA GLN A 23 -2.31 30.62 6.37
C GLN A 23 -1.67 31.82 5.65
N LYS A 24 -1.03 32.72 6.39
CA LYS A 24 -0.48 33.96 5.83
C LYS A 24 0.70 33.72 4.90
N LEU A 25 1.59 32.77 5.22
CA LEU A 25 2.67 32.39 4.33
C LEU A 25 2.16 31.73 3.03
N ARG A 26 1.09 30.93 3.12
CA ARG A 26 0.43 30.33 1.95
C ARG A 26 -0.22 31.38 1.06
N GLU A 27 -0.98 32.30 1.65
CA GLU A 27 -1.60 33.42 0.95
C GLU A 27 -0.52 34.26 0.25
N TYR A 28 0.54 34.62 0.98
CA TYR A 28 1.68 35.35 0.42
C TYR A 28 2.32 34.61 -0.76
N PHE A 29 2.59 33.30 -0.63
CA PHE A 29 3.12 32.48 -1.72
C PHE A 29 2.25 32.58 -2.98
N LYS A 30 0.93 32.37 -2.84
CA LYS A 30 -0.01 32.42 -3.97
C LYS A 30 -0.09 33.82 -4.58
N THR A 31 -0.06 34.87 -3.78
CA THR A 31 -0.03 36.26 -4.25
C THR A 31 1.26 36.58 -5.00
N GLN A 32 2.41 36.05 -4.56
CA GLN A 32 3.70 36.28 -5.22
C GLN A 32 3.90 35.42 -6.46
N TRP A 33 3.21 34.28 -6.59
CA TRP A 33 3.40 33.34 -7.69
C TRP A 33 3.29 33.99 -9.08
N PRO A 34 2.25 34.78 -9.42
CA PRO A 34 2.18 35.45 -10.72
C PRO A 34 3.34 36.41 -10.98
N ASN A 35 3.76 37.18 -9.97
CA ASN A 35 4.87 38.14 -10.08
C ASN A 35 6.19 37.41 -10.33
N VAL A 36 6.43 36.34 -9.58
CA VAL A 36 7.62 35.47 -9.72
C VAL A 36 7.66 34.83 -11.10
N TYR A 37 6.53 34.27 -11.55
CA TYR A 37 6.43 33.62 -12.85
C TYR A 37 6.73 34.60 -13.98
N GLN A 38 6.15 35.81 -13.93
CA GLN A 38 6.39 36.85 -14.93
C GLN A 38 7.85 37.30 -15.01
N ARG A 39 8.54 37.39 -13.86
CA ARG A 39 9.97 37.76 -13.82
C ARG A 39 10.85 36.73 -14.54
N VAL A 40 10.48 35.46 -14.45
CA VAL A 40 11.28 34.34 -15.00
C VAL A 40 10.87 34.02 -16.44
N ARG A 41 9.59 34.23 -16.78
CA ARG A 41 9.05 34.08 -18.15
C ARG A 41 8.31 35.34 -18.62
N PRO A 42 9.05 36.42 -18.95
CA PRO A 42 8.45 37.64 -19.44
C PRO A 42 7.61 37.41 -20.71
N GLY A 43 6.45 38.06 -20.80
CA GLY A 43 5.56 37.99 -21.97
C GLY A 43 4.64 36.77 -22.02
N THR A 44 4.65 35.91 -20.99
CA THR A 44 3.68 34.82 -20.83
C THR A 44 2.58 35.20 -19.85
N VAL A 45 1.40 34.59 -19.95
CA VAL A 45 0.36 34.77 -18.93
C VAL A 45 0.68 33.82 -17.78
N PRO A 46 0.85 34.31 -16.53
CA PRO A 46 1.17 33.44 -15.40
C PRO A 46 -0.03 32.53 -15.08
N PRO A 47 0.16 31.21 -14.99
CA PRO A 47 -0.92 30.31 -14.58
C PRO A 47 -1.27 30.58 -13.11
N PRO A 48 -2.56 30.57 -12.73
CA PRO A 48 -2.95 30.62 -11.32
C PRO A 48 -2.47 29.36 -10.59
N TRP A 49 -2.16 29.48 -9.30
CA TRP A 49 -1.83 28.31 -8.47
C TRP A 49 -3.11 27.68 -7.93
N ASN A 50 -3.46 26.49 -8.42
CA ASN A 50 -4.74 25.82 -8.13
C ASN A 50 -4.63 24.63 -7.16
N ASP A 51 -3.51 24.51 -6.45
CA ASP A 51 -3.25 23.44 -5.48
C ASP A 51 -3.23 22.02 -6.09
N THR A 52 -2.70 21.90 -7.32
CA THR A 52 -2.61 20.64 -8.06
C THR A 52 -1.16 20.22 -8.31
N PRO A 53 -0.90 18.93 -8.58
CA PRO A 53 0.46 18.47 -8.91
C PRO A 53 1.05 19.17 -10.15
N HIS A 54 0.19 19.67 -11.04
CA HIS A 54 0.60 20.45 -12.20
C HIS A 54 1.30 21.77 -11.80
N ASP A 55 0.79 22.47 -10.79
CA ASP A 55 1.34 23.75 -10.34
C ASP A 55 2.79 23.58 -9.83
N ALA A 56 3.03 22.55 -9.02
CA ALA A 56 4.37 22.20 -8.54
C ALA A 56 5.31 21.76 -9.67
N ALA A 57 4.79 21.05 -10.68
CA ALA A 57 5.56 20.67 -11.85
C ALA A 57 5.97 21.91 -12.67
N GLU A 58 5.07 22.87 -12.88
CA GLU A 58 5.37 24.12 -13.58
C GLU A 58 6.40 24.96 -12.82
N MET A 59 6.26 25.10 -11.50
CA MET A 59 7.28 25.77 -10.67
C MET A 59 8.66 25.16 -10.84
N LYS A 60 8.78 23.82 -10.84
CA LYS A 60 10.07 23.15 -11.06
C LYS A 60 10.64 23.38 -12.46
N LYS A 61 9.79 23.45 -13.48
CA LYS A 61 10.24 23.69 -14.87
C LYS A 61 10.88 25.06 -15.04
N ILE A 62 10.38 26.08 -14.33
CA ILE A 62 10.89 27.45 -14.41
C ILE A 62 12.01 27.75 -13.42
N GLN A 63 12.21 26.88 -12.43
CA GLN A 63 13.18 27.09 -11.36
C GLN A 63 14.62 26.85 -11.86
N PRO A 64 15.52 27.85 -11.79
CA PRO A 64 16.91 27.70 -12.25
C PRO A 64 17.70 26.61 -11.51
N SER A 65 17.41 26.39 -10.23
CA SER A 65 18.07 25.37 -9.43
C SER A 65 17.05 24.64 -8.55
N LYS A 66 17.12 23.30 -8.51
CA LYS A 66 16.17 22.48 -7.76
C LYS A 66 16.15 22.87 -6.28
N LEU A 67 14.95 23.12 -5.76
CA LEU A 67 14.75 23.24 -4.32
C LEU A 67 15.22 21.95 -3.62
N LYS A 68 16.05 22.10 -2.59
CA LYS A 68 16.55 20.96 -1.79
C LYS A 68 15.59 20.70 -0.65
N PHE A 69 15.04 19.49 -0.61
CA PHE A 69 14.20 19.01 0.48
C PHE A 69 15.03 18.16 1.43
N LYS A 70 14.81 18.30 2.74
CA LYS A 70 15.58 17.56 3.75
C LYS A 70 15.07 16.11 3.86
N PHE A 71 13.78 15.91 3.62
CA PHE A 71 13.12 14.62 3.75
C PHE A 71 12.29 14.27 2.50
N LYS A 72 12.05 12.97 2.28
CA LYS A 72 11.21 12.48 1.17
C LYS A 72 9.76 12.98 1.30
N ASP A 73 9.24 13.08 2.52
CA ASP A 73 7.88 13.57 2.81
C ASP A 73 7.66 15.04 2.38
N GLU A 74 8.59 15.94 2.72
CA GLU A 74 8.55 17.34 2.27
C GLU A 74 8.50 17.45 0.75
N LYS A 75 9.29 16.62 0.06
CA LYS A 75 9.28 16.55 -1.40
C LYS A 75 7.93 16.05 -1.92
N THR A 76 7.32 15.05 -1.29
CA THR A 76 6.00 14.56 -1.67
C THR A 76 4.92 15.62 -1.49
N LYS A 77 4.88 16.30 -0.33
CA LYS A 77 3.97 17.43 -0.06
C LYS A 77 4.16 18.57 -1.05
N PHE A 78 5.40 18.95 -1.35
CA PHE A 78 5.66 19.95 -2.38
C PHE A 78 5.14 19.51 -3.76
N ASN A 79 5.33 18.23 -4.12
CA ASN A 79 4.94 17.69 -5.42
C ASN A 79 3.43 17.53 -5.59
N SER A 80 2.64 17.44 -4.52
CA SER A 80 1.18 17.45 -4.63
C SER A 80 0.68 18.80 -5.15
N GLY A 81 1.49 19.86 -5.01
CA GLY A 81 1.12 21.25 -5.31
C GLY A 81 0.06 21.83 -4.37
N ASN A 82 -0.58 21.00 -3.55
CA ASN A 82 -1.56 21.41 -2.59
C ASN A 82 -0.89 22.11 -1.40
N THR A 83 -0.95 23.43 -1.39
CA THR A 83 -0.33 24.25 -0.34
C THR A 83 -0.96 24.05 1.03
N SER A 84 -2.15 23.45 1.10
CA SER A 84 -2.80 23.04 2.36
C SER A 84 -1.99 21.97 3.09
N ASP A 85 -1.31 21.10 2.33
CA ASP A 85 -0.46 20.02 2.87
C ASP A 85 0.94 20.52 3.25
N TRP A 86 1.26 21.78 2.93
CA TRP A 86 2.56 22.37 3.23
C TRP A 86 2.57 22.89 4.66
N ASP A 87 3.31 22.19 5.52
CA ASP A 87 3.57 22.65 6.88
C ASP A 87 4.47 23.89 6.90
N PHE A 88 4.56 24.53 8.06
CA PHE A 88 5.28 25.79 8.27
C PHE A 88 6.74 25.72 7.80
N SER A 89 7.40 24.59 8.03
CA SER A 89 8.78 24.33 7.62
C SER A 89 8.92 24.26 6.10
N LEU A 90 7.99 23.60 5.42
CA LEU A 90 7.97 23.54 3.96
C LEU A 90 7.66 24.93 3.38
N LEU A 91 6.64 25.63 3.87
CA LEU A 91 6.30 26.99 3.43
C LEU A 91 7.47 27.96 3.56
N THR A 92 8.09 28.04 4.74
CA THR A 92 9.26 28.89 4.96
C THR A 92 10.43 28.49 4.08
N SER A 93 10.66 27.19 3.84
CA SER A 93 11.75 26.73 2.97
C SER A 93 11.52 27.04 1.49
N VAL A 94 10.29 26.90 1.00
CA VAL A 94 9.91 27.26 -0.37
C VAL A 94 10.09 28.77 -0.58
N LEU A 95 9.55 29.59 0.32
CA LEU A 95 9.64 31.04 0.22
C LEU A 95 11.09 31.54 0.33
N ARG A 96 11.89 30.93 1.21
CA ARG A 96 13.26 31.38 1.52
C ARG A 96 14.31 30.88 0.55
N TYR A 97 14.27 29.60 0.17
CA TYR A 97 15.38 28.96 -0.56
C TYR A 97 15.07 28.62 -2.01
N SER A 98 13.85 28.89 -2.47
CA SER A 98 13.57 28.81 -3.90
C SER A 98 14.42 29.81 -4.65
N SER A 99 15.12 29.35 -5.69
CA SER A 99 15.87 30.23 -6.59
C SER A 99 14.97 31.17 -7.40
N LEU A 100 13.64 31.03 -7.32
CA LEU A 100 12.67 31.94 -7.91
C LEU A 100 12.49 33.23 -7.09
N GLN A 101 13.09 33.32 -5.90
CA GLN A 101 13.09 34.52 -5.05
C GLN A 101 11.66 35.05 -4.77
N PHE A 102 10.81 34.20 -4.18
CA PHE A 102 9.47 34.62 -3.72
C PHE A 102 9.56 35.77 -2.72
N VAL A 103 10.59 35.74 -1.88
CA VAL A 103 10.99 36.85 -1.03
C VAL A 103 12.35 37.36 -1.49
N LEU A 104 12.49 38.67 -1.64
CA LEU A 104 13.74 39.30 -2.08
C LEU A 104 14.77 39.27 -0.94
N PRO A 105 16.04 38.90 -1.19
CA PRO A 105 17.03 38.72 -0.13
C PRO A 105 17.20 39.90 0.84
N SER A 106 17.02 41.14 0.36
CA SER A 106 17.20 42.38 1.14
C SER A 106 15.89 42.97 1.67
N SER A 107 14.75 42.30 1.51
CA SER A 107 13.47 42.84 1.99
C SER A 107 13.22 42.54 3.47
N PRO A 108 12.39 43.32 4.17
CA PRO A 108 12.00 43.03 5.56
C PRO A 108 11.44 41.62 5.75
N GLU A 109 10.68 41.11 4.77
CA GLU A 109 10.10 39.76 4.76
C GLU A 109 11.18 38.66 4.77
N SER A 110 12.37 38.92 4.21
CA SER A 110 13.50 38.00 4.23
C SER A 110 13.96 37.74 5.65
N LYS A 111 14.14 38.81 6.43
CA LYS A 111 14.48 38.72 7.86
C LYS A 111 13.32 38.11 8.65
N ALA A 112 12.09 38.49 8.33
CA ALA A 112 10.89 37.96 8.99
C ALA A 112 10.77 36.43 8.85
N LEU A 113 11.05 35.88 7.67
CA LEU A 113 11.10 34.42 7.47
C LEU A 113 12.19 33.76 8.32
N ASP A 114 13.37 34.38 8.40
CA ASP A 114 14.48 33.85 9.21
C ASP A 114 14.13 33.89 10.71
N ASP A 115 13.54 34.98 11.20
CA ASP A 115 13.08 35.14 12.58
C ASP A 115 12.01 34.10 12.93
N LEU A 116 10.98 33.96 12.08
CA LEU A 116 9.89 32.98 12.26
C LEU A 116 10.40 31.54 12.29
N LYS A 117 11.34 31.23 11.39
CA LYS A 117 11.94 29.90 11.32
C LYS A 117 12.83 29.62 12.53
N LYS A 118 13.56 30.63 13.02
CA LYS A 118 14.36 30.55 14.24
C LYS A 118 13.46 30.27 15.45
N ILE A 119 12.41 31.06 15.64
CA ILE A 119 11.42 30.89 16.72
C ILE A 119 10.84 29.47 16.71
N ARG A 120 10.35 29.02 15.54
CA ARG A 120 9.82 27.67 15.38
C ARG A 120 10.83 26.60 15.74
N ASN A 121 12.06 26.71 15.25
CA ASN A 121 13.06 25.66 15.48
C ASN A 121 13.53 25.62 16.93
N GLU A 122 13.83 26.76 17.53
CA GLU A 122 14.40 26.83 18.89
C GLU A 122 13.35 26.53 19.96
N LEU A 123 12.12 27.04 19.82
CA LEU A 123 11.12 27.01 20.89
C LEU A 123 10.04 25.93 20.72
N ILE A 124 9.90 25.36 19.52
CA ILE A 124 8.84 24.37 19.23
C ILE A 124 9.44 23.07 18.68
N GLY A 125 10.23 23.15 17.61
CA GLY A 125 10.70 21.99 16.86
C GLY A 125 11.90 21.25 17.45
N HIS A 126 12.72 21.93 18.26
CA HIS A 126 13.87 21.35 18.98
C HIS A 126 13.80 21.55 20.49
N ALA A 127 12.67 22.03 21.00
CA ALA A 127 12.44 22.11 22.44
C ALA A 127 12.43 20.69 23.03
N THR A 128 13.13 20.50 24.15
CA THR A 128 13.16 19.22 24.87
C THR A 128 11.84 18.96 25.60
N ASP A 129 11.15 20.03 25.97
CA ASP A 129 9.91 20.02 26.74
C ASP A 129 8.90 20.98 26.12
N ALA A 130 7.61 20.65 26.23
CA ALA A 130 6.51 21.49 25.73
C ALA A 130 6.20 22.63 26.71
N ALA A 131 7.21 23.43 27.04
CA ALA A 131 7.14 24.53 28.00
C ALA A 131 8.05 25.69 27.55
N ILE A 132 7.54 26.92 27.62
CA ILE A 132 8.30 28.14 27.29
C ILE A 132 8.21 29.11 28.48
N PRO A 133 9.35 29.50 29.08
CA PRO A 133 9.39 30.51 30.14
C PRO A 133 8.76 31.84 29.73
N ASN A 134 7.98 32.47 30.62
CA ASN A 134 7.24 33.71 30.33
C ASN A 134 8.07 34.81 29.65
N ALA A 135 9.28 35.08 30.17
CA ALA A 135 10.15 36.12 29.62
C ALA A 135 10.52 35.83 28.15
N LEU A 136 10.83 34.56 27.85
CA LEU A 136 11.17 34.12 26.51
C LEU A 136 9.94 34.11 25.59
N PHE A 137 8.79 33.70 26.13
CA PHE A 137 7.51 33.71 25.42
C PHE A 137 7.12 35.12 24.97
N HIS A 138 7.15 36.12 25.84
CA HIS A 138 6.74 37.48 25.47
C HIS A 138 7.61 38.07 24.35
N THR A 139 8.92 37.83 24.38
CA THR A 139 9.81 38.24 23.29
C THR A 139 9.47 37.48 22.01
N ALA A 140 9.40 36.15 22.05
CA ALA A 140 9.13 35.32 20.88
C ALA A 140 7.75 35.58 20.26
N TRP A 141 6.74 35.80 21.09
CA TRP A 141 5.39 36.16 20.66
C TRP A 141 5.39 37.49 19.92
N THR A 142 6.00 38.51 20.51
CA THR A 142 6.10 39.85 19.90
C THR A 142 6.85 39.79 18.57
N ASP A 143 7.98 39.08 18.53
CA ASP A 143 8.78 38.92 17.32
C ASP A 143 8.01 38.15 16.23
N ALA A 144 7.29 37.09 16.60
CA ALA A 144 6.45 36.33 15.68
C ALA A 144 5.31 37.18 15.12
N CYS A 145 4.59 37.94 15.95
CA CYS A 145 3.53 38.84 15.51
C CYS A 145 4.06 39.92 14.55
N ASN A 146 5.17 40.57 14.89
CA ASN A 146 5.80 41.58 14.03
C ASN A 146 6.23 40.99 12.68
N ALA A 147 6.80 39.79 12.69
CA ALA A 147 7.19 39.11 11.46
C ALA A 147 5.97 38.69 10.63
N LEU A 148 4.91 38.17 11.24
CA LEU A 148 3.67 37.79 10.55
C LEU A 148 2.90 38.98 10.00
N ALA A 149 3.00 40.16 10.62
CA ALA A 149 2.39 41.39 10.12
C ALA A 149 2.95 41.77 8.73
N LEU A 150 4.22 41.45 8.45
CA LEU A 150 4.83 41.63 7.11
C LEU A 150 4.25 40.67 6.05
N PHE A 151 3.50 39.64 6.48
CA PHE A 151 2.75 38.72 5.62
C PHE A 151 1.23 38.97 5.71
N ASN A 152 0.81 40.21 5.99
CA ASN A 152 -0.58 40.64 6.11
C ASN A 152 -1.39 39.94 7.23
N ALA A 153 -0.73 39.50 8.30
CA ALA A 153 -1.42 39.19 9.54
C ALA A 153 -1.88 40.48 10.23
N SER A 154 -3.09 40.44 10.80
CA SER A 154 -3.70 41.57 11.50
C SER A 154 -3.76 41.33 13.00
N ASP A 155 -3.98 42.39 13.77
CA ASP A 155 -4.19 42.29 15.22
C ASP A 155 -5.39 41.40 15.57
N ALA A 156 -6.40 41.34 14.69
CA ALA A 156 -7.54 40.44 14.85
C ALA A 156 -7.13 38.95 14.73
N ASP A 157 -6.20 38.63 13.83
CA ASP A 157 -5.66 37.27 13.68
C ASP A 157 -4.92 36.85 14.95
N PHE A 158 -4.13 37.75 15.54
CA PHE A 158 -3.38 37.48 16.78
C PHE A 158 -4.30 37.37 18.00
N LYS A 159 -5.27 38.28 18.11
CA LYS A 159 -6.26 38.27 19.18
C LYS A 159 -7.10 36.99 19.19
N CYS A 160 -7.49 36.49 18.02
CA CYS A 160 -8.22 35.23 17.91
C CYS A 160 -7.44 34.05 18.54
N VAL A 161 -6.13 33.99 18.34
CA VAL A 161 -5.27 32.95 18.96
C VAL A 161 -5.21 33.16 20.48
N GLN A 162 -5.02 34.40 20.95
CA GLN A 162 -5.00 34.69 22.38
C GLN A 162 -6.33 34.36 23.06
N ASP A 163 -7.45 34.73 22.45
CA ASP A 163 -8.79 34.44 22.96
C ASP A 163 -9.02 32.92 23.02
N ASP A 164 -8.56 32.16 22.02
CA ASP A 164 -8.71 30.71 21.97
C ASP A 164 -7.89 29.95 23.02
N VAL A 165 -6.66 30.39 23.30
CA VAL A 165 -5.84 29.79 24.37
C VAL A 165 -6.41 30.11 25.74
N ASN A 166 -6.95 31.32 25.91
CA ASN A 166 -7.57 31.76 27.15
C ASN A 166 -9.02 31.25 27.31
N LYS A 167 -9.54 30.46 26.37
CA LYS A 167 -10.86 29.86 26.53
C LYS A 167 -10.86 28.94 27.75
N PRO A 168 -11.77 29.15 28.71
CA PRO A 168 -11.80 28.32 29.89
C PRO A 168 -12.14 26.88 29.49
N TRP A 169 -11.60 25.91 30.24
CA TRP A 169 -11.70 24.48 29.91
C TRP A 169 -13.16 24.00 29.75
N ASN A 170 -14.10 24.63 30.46
CA ASN A 170 -15.53 24.39 30.34
C ASN A 170 -16.15 24.84 29.00
N VAL A 171 -15.42 25.56 28.14
CA VAL A 171 -15.80 25.92 26.76
C VAL A 171 -15.08 25.03 25.75
N LEU A 172 -13.78 24.76 25.97
CA LEU A 172 -12.99 23.88 25.09
C LEU A 172 -13.45 22.42 25.15
N TYR A 173 -13.77 21.92 26.35
CA TYR A 173 -14.17 20.53 26.54
C TYR A 173 -15.49 20.18 25.83
N PRO A 174 -16.58 20.98 25.92
CA PRO A 174 -17.78 20.76 25.10
C PRO A 174 -17.54 20.86 23.60
N MET A 175 -16.67 21.75 23.13
CA MET A 175 -16.32 21.83 21.70
C MET A 175 -15.59 20.57 21.22
N LEU A 176 -14.65 20.05 22.02
CA LEU A 176 -14.00 18.77 21.74
C LEU A 176 -14.98 17.60 21.78
N GLN A 177 -15.88 17.58 22.77
CA GLN A 177 -16.96 16.58 22.83
C GLN A 177 -17.88 16.65 21.61
N GLN A 178 -18.18 17.87 21.12
CA GLN A 178 -18.97 18.06 19.92
C GLN A 178 -18.24 17.57 18.66
N CYS A 179 -16.93 17.82 18.53
CA CYS A 179 -16.13 17.27 17.44
C CYS A 179 -16.12 15.74 17.47
N VAL A 180 -15.89 15.13 18.63
CA VAL A 180 -15.93 13.67 18.80
C VAL A 180 -17.32 13.11 18.46
N LYS A 181 -18.38 13.83 18.87
CA LYS A 181 -19.76 13.44 18.56
C LYS A 181 -20.03 13.50 17.05
N GLN A 182 -19.58 14.55 16.37
CA GLN A 182 -19.71 14.69 14.91
C GLN A 182 -18.92 13.61 14.17
N GLU A 183 -17.71 13.29 14.63
CA GLU A 183 -16.93 12.17 14.06
C GLU A 183 -17.66 10.83 14.23
N GLN A 184 -18.30 10.60 15.39
CA GLN A 184 -19.11 9.42 15.63
C GLN A 184 -20.37 9.40 14.73
N GLU A 185 -21.06 10.53 14.57
CA GLU A 185 -22.23 10.64 13.68
C GLU A 185 -21.85 10.38 12.20
N ILE A 186 -20.68 10.87 11.77
CA ILE A 186 -20.13 10.57 10.45
C ILE A 186 -19.86 9.08 10.31
N LYS A 187 -19.22 8.47 11.31
CA LYS A 187 -18.93 7.03 11.33
C LYS A 187 -20.22 6.20 11.25
N ASP A 188 -21.22 6.49 12.08
CA ASP A 188 -22.51 5.78 12.09
C ASP A 188 -23.25 5.93 10.74
N SER A 189 -23.13 7.10 10.12
CA SER A 189 -23.68 7.35 8.77
C SER A 189 -22.97 6.51 7.70
N VAL A 190 -21.64 6.38 7.79
CA VAL A 190 -20.84 5.52 6.91
C VAL A 190 -21.23 4.04 7.11
N ASP A 191 -21.35 3.58 8.35
CA ASP A 191 -21.77 2.21 8.67
C ASP A 191 -23.18 1.91 8.13
N THR A 192 -24.09 2.88 8.22
CA THR A 192 -25.44 2.77 7.63
C THR A 192 -25.39 2.65 6.10
N ILE A 193 -24.49 3.40 5.45
CA ILE A 193 -24.29 3.31 4.00
C ILE A 193 -23.71 1.94 3.63
N ILE A 194 -22.74 1.42 4.39
CA ILE A 194 -22.16 0.09 4.18
C ILE A 194 -23.25 -0.98 4.25
N ASN A 195 -24.07 -1.00 5.31
CA ASN A 195 -25.16 -1.97 5.46
C ASN A 195 -26.18 -1.90 4.30
N ARG A 196 -26.48 -0.70 3.79
CA ARG A 196 -27.36 -0.53 2.61
C ARG A 196 -26.72 -1.10 1.35
N ILE A 197 -25.42 -0.90 1.16
CA ILE A 197 -24.68 -1.46 0.02
C ILE A 197 -24.71 -2.99 0.08
N GLU A 198 -24.48 -3.59 1.24
CA GLU A 198 -24.53 -5.04 1.43
C GLU A 198 -25.92 -5.63 1.11
N HIS A 199 -26.99 -4.98 1.57
CA HIS A 199 -28.35 -5.43 1.27
C HIS A 199 -28.69 -5.35 -0.22
N LEU A 200 -28.22 -4.29 -0.90
CA LEU A 200 -28.38 -4.15 -2.34
C LEU A 200 -27.60 -5.23 -3.10
N GLN A 201 -26.38 -5.56 -2.67
CA GLN A 201 -25.58 -6.65 -3.23
C GLN A 201 -26.30 -8.00 -3.13
N GLN A 202 -26.83 -8.34 -1.95
CA GLN A 202 -27.62 -9.57 -1.75
C GLN A 202 -28.86 -9.62 -2.67
N THR A 203 -29.54 -8.48 -2.84
CA THR A 203 -30.71 -8.40 -3.72
C THR A 203 -30.33 -8.65 -5.18
N VAL A 204 -29.20 -8.09 -5.62
CA VAL A 204 -28.68 -8.30 -6.98
C VAL A 204 -28.26 -9.75 -7.20
N GLU A 205 -27.61 -10.40 -6.22
CA GLU A 205 -27.24 -11.82 -6.31
C GLU A 205 -28.46 -12.75 -6.39
N GLN A 206 -29.50 -12.48 -5.61
CA GLN A 206 -30.75 -13.24 -5.68
C GLN A 206 -31.43 -13.10 -7.05
N GLN A 207 -31.47 -11.88 -7.59
CA GLN A 207 -32.01 -11.62 -8.92
C GLN A 207 -31.19 -12.32 -10.01
N HIS A 208 -29.86 -12.29 -9.92
CA HIS A 208 -28.96 -12.97 -10.86
C HIS A 208 -29.21 -14.48 -10.87
N THR A 209 -29.29 -15.10 -9.70
CA THR A 209 -29.56 -16.56 -9.56
C THR A 209 -30.89 -16.95 -10.19
N SER A 210 -31.95 -16.15 -9.93
CA SER A 210 -33.26 -16.38 -10.54
C SER A 210 -33.24 -16.23 -12.06
N LEU A 211 -32.47 -15.28 -12.58
CA LEU A 211 -32.33 -15.07 -14.03
C LEU A 211 -31.60 -16.24 -14.69
N GLN A 212 -30.51 -16.70 -14.08
CA GLN A 212 -29.70 -17.81 -14.59
C GLN A 212 -30.51 -19.11 -14.69
N GLN A 213 -31.30 -19.44 -13.66
CA GLN A 213 -32.22 -20.58 -13.70
C GLN A 213 -33.27 -20.46 -14.80
N THR A 214 -33.74 -19.24 -15.08
CA THR A 214 -34.72 -19.00 -16.15
C THR A 214 -34.10 -19.21 -17.53
N VAL A 215 -32.87 -18.74 -17.73
CA VAL A 215 -32.11 -18.92 -18.98
C VAL A 215 -31.81 -20.40 -19.24
N GLU A 216 -31.35 -21.14 -18.23
CA GLU A 216 -31.10 -22.59 -18.34
C GLU A 216 -32.36 -23.34 -18.75
N LYS A 217 -33.50 -23.03 -18.11
CA LYS A 217 -34.78 -23.67 -18.43
C LYS A 217 -35.26 -23.35 -19.85
N GLN A 218 -35.02 -22.13 -20.33
CA GLN A 218 -35.31 -21.76 -21.72
C GLN A 218 -34.40 -22.51 -22.70
N HIS A 219 -33.12 -22.64 -22.39
CA HIS A 219 -32.15 -23.36 -23.22
C HIS A 219 -32.50 -24.86 -23.36
N GLU A 220 -32.87 -25.52 -22.26
CA GLU A 220 -33.35 -26.92 -22.30
C GLU A 220 -34.61 -27.07 -23.17
N THR A 221 -35.55 -26.13 -23.04
CA THR A 221 -36.79 -26.15 -23.84
C THR A 221 -36.50 -26.00 -25.34
N GLN A 222 -35.53 -25.15 -25.70
CA GLN A 222 -35.09 -24.96 -27.09
C GLN A 222 -34.36 -26.20 -27.64
N LEU A 223 -33.50 -26.84 -26.85
CA LEU A 223 -32.83 -28.09 -27.20
C LEU A 223 -33.83 -29.23 -27.47
N GLU A 224 -34.86 -29.34 -26.63
CA GLU A 224 -35.94 -30.33 -26.81
C GLU A 224 -36.73 -30.06 -28.09
N ALA A 225 -37.01 -28.79 -28.40
CA ALA A 225 -37.68 -28.38 -29.63
C ALA A 225 -36.82 -28.70 -30.88
N ALA A 226 -35.51 -28.42 -30.84
CA ALA A 226 -34.59 -28.74 -31.93
C ALA A 226 -34.52 -30.24 -32.21
N ARG A 227 -34.40 -31.09 -31.16
CA ARG A 227 -34.41 -32.56 -31.30
C ARG A 227 -35.72 -33.07 -31.90
N ASN A 228 -36.85 -32.46 -31.55
CA ASN A 228 -38.15 -32.84 -32.12
C ASN A 228 -38.26 -32.46 -33.61
N ILE A 229 -37.65 -31.35 -34.02
CA ILE A 229 -37.57 -30.96 -35.43
C ILE A 229 -36.69 -31.97 -36.19
N GLU A 230 -35.51 -32.31 -35.68
CA GLU A 230 -34.61 -33.30 -36.30
C GLU A 230 -35.30 -34.66 -36.50
N ARG A 231 -35.95 -35.20 -35.46
CA ARG A 231 -36.71 -36.47 -35.59
C ARG A 231 -37.77 -36.41 -36.68
N LYS A 232 -38.41 -35.25 -36.86
CA LYS A 232 -39.46 -35.05 -37.86
C LYS A 232 -38.87 -35.00 -39.27
N ILE A 233 -37.71 -34.38 -39.44
CA ILE A 233 -36.94 -34.37 -40.70
C ILE A 233 -36.53 -35.79 -41.09
N ASP A 234 -35.97 -36.56 -40.15
CA ASP A 234 -35.58 -37.97 -40.39
C ASP A 234 -36.76 -38.84 -40.79
N LEU A 235 -37.92 -38.65 -40.14
CA LEU A 235 -39.16 -39.33 -40.51
C LEU A 235 -39.60 -38.99 -41.94
N MET A 236 -39.53 -37.72 -42.34
CA MET A 236 -39.87 -37.30 -43.71
C MET A 236 -38.89 -37.86 -44.75
N LEU A 237 -37.59 -37.91 -44.44
CA LEU A 237 -36.56 -38.49 -45.31
C LEU A 237 -36.72 -40.01 -45.46
N SER A 238 -37.09 -40.71 -44.39
CA SER A 238 -37.36 -42.16 -44.43
C SER A 238 -38.61 -42.51 -45.25
N GLN A 239 -39.65 -41.67 -45.22
CA GLN A 239 -40.86 -41.84 -46.03
C GLN A 239 -40.62 -41.48 -47.51
N GLY A 240 -39.65 -40.62 -47.81
CA GLY A 240 -39.24 -40.28 -49.18
C GLY A 240 -38.53 -41.41 -49.94
N GLN A 241 -37.93 -42.39 -49.25
CA GLN A 241 -37.23 -43.51 -49.90
C GLN A 241 -38.15 -44.67 -50.35
N GLN A 242 -39.45 -44.66 -50.02
CA GLN A 242 -40.41 -45.66 -50.51
C GLN A 242 -41.34 -45.16 -51.64
N GLY A 243 -41.13 -43.94 -52.16
CA GLY A 243 -42.07 -43.30 -53.09
C GLY A 243 -41.46 -42.84 -54.41
N GLN A 244 -40.84 -43.73 -55.18
CA GLN A 244 -40.46 -43.41 -56.55
C GLN A 244 -41.70 -43.45 -57.46
N LYS A 245 -42.41 -42.32 -57.61
CA LYS A 245 -43.07 -41.86 -58.86
C LYS A 245 -43.91 -40.59 -58.65
N ARG A 246 -43.62 -39.60 -59.51
CA ARG A 246 -44.44 -38.51 -60.06
C ARG A 246 -44.41 -37.11 -59.44
N SER A 247 -44.08 -36.20 -60.36
CA SER A 247 -44.69 -34.90 -60.68
C SER A 247 -44.08 -33.65 -60.07
N THR A 248 -43.48 -32.89 -60.99
CA THR A 248 -43.14 -31.46 -60.96
C THR A 248 -44.32 -30.59 -60.52
N ALA A 249 -44.15 -29.82 -59.45
CA ALA A 249 -44.56 -28.41 -59.30
C ALA A 249 -44.20 -27.91 -57.88
N ASP A 250 -43.73 -26.67 -57.81
CA ASP A 250 -43.57 -25.81 -56.63
C ASP A 250 -42.46 -26.15 -55.61
N VAL A 251 -41.25 -25.64 -55.91
CA VAL A 251 -40.20 -25.40 -54.91
C VAL A 251 -40.14 -23.90 -54.64
N GLN A 252 -40.60 -23.46 -53.46
CA GLN A 252 -40.21 -22.17 -52.90
C GLN A 252 -38.86 -22.31 -52.17
N PRO A 253 -37.95 -21.32 -52.24
CA PRO A 253 -36.58 -21.50 -51.77
C PRO A 253 -36.46 -21.37 -50.25
N VAL A 254 -35.55 -22.18 -49.72
CA VAL A 254 -35.16 -22.40 -48.32
C VAL A 254 -34.42 -21.20 -47.70
N ASP A 255 -34.44 -20.03 -48.33
CA ASP A 255 -33.61 -18.85 -47.98
C ASP A 255 -34.11 -18.05 -46.76
N LEU A 256 -35.31 -18.33 -46.25
CA LEU A 256 -35.89 -17.57 -45.14
C LEU A 256 -35.48 -18.06 -43.74
N VAL A 257 -34.99 -19.31 -43.61
CA VAL A 257 -34.67 -19.91 -42.29
C VAL A 257 -33.20 -19.66 -41.90
N LEU A 258 -32.29 -19.58 -42.88
CA LEU A 258 -30.87 -19.32 -42.63
C LEU A 258 -30.58 -17.85 -42.26
N SER A 259 -31.43 -16.91 -42.68
CA SER A 259 -31.24 -15.47 -42.40
C SER A 259 -31.75 -15.02 -41.03
N GLN A 260 -32.58 -15.82 -40.36
CA GLN A 260 -33.03 -15.58 -38.99
C GLN A 260 -32.03 -16.14 -37.95
N GLY A 261 -31.45 -17.32 -38.20
CA GLY A 261 -30.44 -17.91 -37.30
C GLY A 261 -29.16 -17.07 -37.17
N LEU A 262 -28.69 -16.47 -38.27
CA LEU A 262 -27.48 -15.62 -38.28
C LEU A 262 -27.66 -14.28 -37.54
N LYS A 263 -28.90 -13.80 -37.35
CA LYS A 263 -29.18 -12.56 -36.58
C LYS A 263 -29.31 -12.82 -35.09
N GLU A 264 -29.76 -14.00 -34.69
CA GLU A 264 -29.86 -14.40 -33.28
C GLU A 264 -28.48 -14.77 -32.70
N GLU A 265 -27.60 -15.37 -33.50
CA GLU A 265 -26.24 -15.71 -33.08
C GLU A 265 -25.35 -14.47 -32.85
N GLN A 266 -25.51 -13.43 -33.67
CA GLN A 266 -24.84 -12.13 -33.47
C GLN A 266 -25.38 -11.34 -32.26
N ALA A 267 -26.67 -11.47 -31.95
CA ALA A 267 -27.25 -10.84 -30.76
C ALA A 267 -26.82 -11.55 -29.45
N HIS A 268 -26.63 -12.88 -29.49
CA HIS A 268 -26.09 -13.65 -28.37
C HIS A 268 -24.62 -13.33 -28.10
N GLN A 269 -23.80 -13.13 -29.14
CA GLN A 269 -22.39 -12.78 -29.00
C GLN A 269 -22.19 -11.37 -28.38
N LEU A 270 -23.08 -10.43 -28.70
CA LEU A 270 -23.08 -9.07 -28.12
C LEU A 270 -23.55 -9.03 -26.66
N GLN A 271 -24.47 -9.91 -26.24
CA GLN A 271 -24.86 -10.01 -24.83
C GLN A 271 -23.79 -10.69 -23.96
N VAL A 272 -23.07 -11.68 -24.49
CA VAL A 272 -21.97 -12.35 -23.75
C VAL A 272 -20.80 -11.39 -23.50
N GLU A 273 -20.54 -10.41 -24.38
CA GLU A 273 -19.53 -9.37 -24.14
C GLU A 273 -19.94 -8.33 -23.08
N GLU A 274 -21.23 -8.04 -22.91
CA GLU A 274 -21.71 -7.08 -21.90
C GLU A 274 -21.73 -7.67 -20.47
N PHE A 275 -21.89 -8.99 -20.33
CA PHE A 275 -21.84 -9.71 -19.04
C PHE A 275 -20.42 -10.03 -18.55
N GLY A 276 -19.37 -9.76 -19.34
CA GLY A 276 -17.96 -9.92 -18.94
C GLY A 276 -17.48 -9.00 -17.81
N LYS A 277 -18.33 -8.14 -17.24
CA LYS A 277 -17.98 -7.17 -16.17
C LYS A 277 -18.04 -7.71 -14.75
N TYR A 278 -18.55 -8.93 -14.50
CA TYR A 278 -18.60 -9.54 -13.16
C TYR A 278 -17.46 -10.55 -12.90
N LYS A 279 -16.25 -10.31 -13.42
CA LYS A 279 -15.08 -11.19 -13.25
C LYS A 279 -14.45 -11.17 -11.83
N ASN A 280 -15.05 -10.53 -10.83
CA ASN A 280 -14.39 -10.24 -9.55
C ASN A 280 -15.04 -10.85 -8.30
N LEU A 281 -15.86 -11.89 -8.41
CA LEU A 281 -16.39 -12.62 -7.23
C LEU A 281 -15.34 -13.52 -6.53
N GLU A 282 -14.13 -13.66 -7.09
CA GLU A 282 -13.07 -14.55 -6.57
C GLU A 282 -12.25 -13.98 -5.37
N HIS A 283 -12.53 -12.75 -4.94
CA HIS A 283 -11.74 -12.02 -3.93
C HIS A 283 -12.29 -12.14 -2.49
N GLN A 284 -13.26 -13.02 -2.24
CA GLN A 284 -13.87 -13.18 -0.92
C GLN A 284 -13.03 -14.12 -0.04
N VAL A 285 -12.65 -13.64 1.16
CA VAL A 285 -11.99 -14.44 2.19
C VAL A 285 -13.00 -14.77 3.31
N PRO A 286 -13.19 -16.06 3.65
CA PRO A 286 -14.03 -16.45 4.78
C PRO A 286 -13.64 -15.74 6.08
N VAL A 287 -14.62 -15.33 6.88
CA VAL A 287 -14.39 -14.67 8.18
C VAL A 287 -13.56 -15.55 9.13
N THR A 288 -13.71 -16.88 9.03
CA THR A 288 -12.91 -17.85 9.79
C THR A 288 -11.43 -17.76 9.47
N ASP A 289 -11.09 -17.51 8.21
CA ASP A 289 -9.71 -17.44 7.73
C ASP A 289 -9.10 -16.11 8.20
N LEU A 290 -9.86 -15.01 8.16
CA LEU A 290 -9.47 -13.73 8.75
C LEU A 290 -9.24 -13.82 10.27
N GLN A 291 -10.08 -14.59 10.96
CA GLN A 291 -9.91 -14.87 12.39
C GLN A 291 -8.65 -15.70 12.63
N GLU A 292 -8.32 -16.68 11.79
CA GLU A 292 -7.06 -17.45 11.89
C GLU A 292 -5.84 -16.52 11.77
N ILE A 293 -5.84 -15.58 10.82
CA ILE A 293 -4.74 -14.62 10.68
C ILE A 293 -4.65 -13.71 11.91
N SER A 294 -5.79 -13.12 12.30
CA SER A 294 -5.87 -12.16 13.40
C SER A 294 -5.58 -12.79 14.76
N ASN A 295 -5.89 -14.07 14.96
CA ASN A 295 -5.71 -14.74 16.26
C ASN A 295 -4.46 -15.62 16.33
N ARG A 296 -3.80 -15.92 15.20
CA ARG A 296 -2.65 -16.83 15.19
C ARG A 296 -1.47 -16.24 14.42
N ILE A 297 -1.59 -16.04 13.11
CA ILE A 297 -0.46 -15.67 12.24
C ILE A 297 0.14 -14.33 12.64
N LYS A 298 -0.67 -13.37 13.12
CA LYS A 298 -0.17 -12.06 13.54
C LYS A 298 0.97 -12.14 14.55
N TYR A 299 1.02 -13.17 15.39
CA TYR A 299 2.05 -13.32 16.42
C TYR A 299 3.38 -13.82 15.84
N SER A 300 3.37 -14.38 14.64
CA SER A 300 4.57 -14.81 13.91
C SER A 300 5.24 -13.66 13.15
N VAL A 301 4.60 -12.50 13.03
CA VAL A 301 5.09 -11.35 12.25
C VAL A 301 5.52 -10.23 13.18
N GLY A 302 6.71 -9.69 12.95
CA GLY A 302 7.28 -8.63 13.78
C GLY A 302 7.95 -7.54 12.97
N ALA A 303 8.21 -6.42 13.65
CA ALA A 303 8.99 -5.30 13.10
C ALA A 303 10.44 -5.40 13.59
N ILE A 304 11.39 -5.27 12.68
CA ILE A 304 12.80 -5.08 13.04
C ILE A 304 12.97 -3.62 13.47
N ILE A 305 13.44 -3.40 14.68
CA ILE A 305 13.69 -2.07 15.26
C ILE A 305 15.20 -1.91 15.47
N ALA A 306 15.74 -0.84 14.91
CA ALA A 306 17.14 -0.45 15.04
C ALA A 306 17.28 0.69 16.05
N ILE A 307 18.08 0.51 17.10
CA ILE A 307 18.35 1.57 18.07
C ILE A 307 19.54 2.38 17.58
N ASN A 308 19.33 3.68 17.32
CA ASN A 308 20.40 4.57 16.88
C ASN A 308 21.30 5.02 18.04
N ILE A 309 22.36 5.76 17.73
CA ILE A 309 23.32 6.30 18.73
C ILE A 309 22.68 7.22 19.78
N SER A 310 21.50 7.78 19.51
CA SER A 310 20.72 8.60 20.44
C SER A 310 19.74 7.78 21.27
N ASN A 311 19.82 6.45 21.23
CA ASN A 311 18.89 5.50 21.84
C ASN A 311 17.44 5.65 21.39
N LEU A 312 17.20 6.24 20.20
CA LEU A 312 15.87 6.35 19.63
C LEU A 312 15.59 5.15 18.71
N PRO A 313 14.46 4.46 18.88
CA PRO A 313 14.06 3.35 18.03
C PRO A 313 13.71 3.88 16.64
N ASN A 314 14.34 3.32 15.62
CA ASN A 314 14.00 3.55 14.22
C ASN A 314 13.46 2.26 13.61
N TYR A 315 12.40 2.38 12.83
CA TYR A 315 11.81 1.24 12.15
C TYR A 315 12.73 0.77 11.01
N GLY A 316 13.04 -0.53 10.99
CA GLY A 316 13.79 -1.19 9.93
C GLY A 316 12.86 -1.69 8.82
N ALA A 317 12.21 -2.83 9.05
CA ALA A 317 11.25 -3.44 8.12
C ALA A 317 10.40 -4.53 8.80
N THR A 318 9.57 -5.21 8.02
CA THR A 318 8.81 -6.38 8.47
C THR A 318 9.70 -7.63 8.42
N CYS A 319 9.50 -8.55 9.35
CA CYS A 319 10.04 -9.90 9.32
C CYS A 319 9.00 -10.88 9.86
N PHE A 320 9.21 -12.18 9.65
CA PHE A 320 8.38 -13.20 10.27
C PHE A 320 9.19 -14.41 10.73
N ARG A 321 8.68 -15.09 11.76
CA ARG A 321 9.31 -16.24 12.42
C ARG A 321 9.11 -17.49 11.57
N ILE A 322 10.21 -18.18 11.30
CA ILE A 322 10.30 -19.47 10.61
C ILE A 322 11.13 -20.44 11.46
N GLY A 323 10.87 -21.73 11.30
CA GLY A 323 11.62 -22.75 12.03
C GLY A 323 11.57 -22.54 13.54
N THR A 324 12.60 -22.97 14.27
CA THR A 324 12.58 -23.01 15.73
C THR A 324 12.87 -21.66 16.41
N LYS A 325 13.75 -20.85 15.82
CA LYS A 325 14.30 -19.62 16.44
C LYS A 325 14.72 -18.56 15.43
N TYR A 326 14.26 -18.67 14.19
CA TYR A 326 14.73 -17.84 13.09
C TYR A 326 13.66 -16.85 12.66
N VAL A 327 14.10 -15.70 12.17
CA VAL A 327 13.26 -14.78 11.42
C VAL A 327 13.86 -14.56 10.04
N ILE A 328 12.99 -14.34 9.07
CA ILE A 328 13.39 -14.01 7.70
C ILE A 328 12.89 -12.61 7.32
N THR A 329 13.71 -11.89 6.57
CA THR A 329 13.37 -10.59 5.97
C THR A 329 14.18 -10.39 4.68
N ASN A 330 14.02 -9.25 4.00
CA ASN A 330 14.85 -8.92 2.84
C ASN A 330 16.27 -8.51 3.23
N LYS A 331 17.26 -8.93 2.44
CA LYS A 331 18.67 -8.63 2.70
C LYS A 331 18.97 -7.13 2.72
N TYR A 332 18.38 -6.37 1.80
CA TYR A 332 18.59 -4.91 1.78
C TYR A 332 18.16 -4.21 3.07
N VAL A 333 17.26 -4.79 3.87
CA VAL A 333 16.85 -4.21 5.17
C VAL A 333 18.04 -4.17 6.12
N VAL A 334 18.81 -5.26 6.18
CA VAL A 334 20.02 -5.33 7.01
C VAL A 334 21.12 -4.43 6.43
N ASP A 335 21.19 -4.31 5.10
CA ASP A 335 22.14 -3.39 4.46
C ASP A 335 21.82 -1.93 4.76
N ASP A 336 20.54 -1.56 4.76
CA ASP A 336 20.10 -0.20 5.11
C ASP A 336 20.37 0.13 6.57
N ILE A 337 20.16 -0.82 7.49
CA ILE A 337 20.58 -0.68 8.90
C ILE A 337 22.10 -0.50 8.99
N SER A 338 22.86 -1.28 8.23
CA SER A 338 24.33 -1.22 8.23
C SER A 338 24.85 0.11 7.67
N LYS A 339 24.20 0.67 6.64
CA LYS A 339 24.51 2.00 6.09
C LYS A 339 24.32 3.13 7.09
N LEU A 340 23.45 2.94 8.09
CA LEU A 340 23.27 3.87 9.21
C LEU A 340 24.31 3.67 10.32
N ALA A 341 25.32 2.82 10.13
CA ALA A 341 26.33 2.43 11.10
C ALA A 341 25.74 1.82 12.39
N ILE A 342 24.56 1.20 12.30
CA ILE A 342 23.92 0.50 13.41
C ILE A 342 24.28 -0.98 13.32
N GLN A 343 24.79 -1.55 14.41
CA GLN A 343 25.08 -2.98 14.50
C GLN A 343 23.80 -3.76 14.82
N LEU A 344 23.64 -4.96 14.26
CA LEU A 344 22.49 -5.83 14.56
C LEU A 344 22.37 -6.19 16.05
N SER A 345 23.46 -6.14 16.82
CA SER A 345 23.42 -6.29 18.28
C SER A 345 22.61 -5.19 19.00
N SER A 346 22.45 -4.03 18.37
CA SER A 346 21.63 -2.91 18.83
C SER A 346 20.22 -2.93 18.22
N CYS A 347 19.85 -4.02 17.54
CA CYS A 347 18.54 -4.22 16.96
C CYS A 347 17.77 -5.31 17.72
N TYR A 348 16.44 -5.25 17.63
CA TYR A 348 15.54 -6.28 18.12
C TYR A 348 14.33 -6.41 17.22
N VAL A 349 13.62 -7.54 17.31
CA VAL A 349 12.32 -7.74 16.68
C VAL A 349 11.24 -7.46 17.72
N ASP A 350 10.25 -6.64 17.39
CA ASP A 350 9.05 -6.41 18.21
C ASP A 350 7.84 -7.01 17.52
N PHE A 351 7.32 -8.10 18.08
CA PHE A 351 6.14 -8.80 17.54
C PHE A 351 4.82 -8.08 17.87
N ASN A 352 4.82 -7.15 18.82
CA ASN A 352 3.68 -6.31 19.19
C ASN A 352 3.91 -4.84 18.83
N TYR A 353 4.73 -4.56 17.81
CA TYR A 353 5.10 -3.20 17.43
C TYR A 353 3.88 -2.28 17.22
N LYS A 354 3.79 -1.23 18.04
CA LYS A 354 2.72 -0.21 18.05
C LYS A 354 1.30 -0.78 18.29
N GLU A 355 1.17 -2.00 18.80
CA GLU A 355 -0.12 -2.53 19.24
C GLU A 355 -0.56 -1.86 20.55
N GLN A 356 -1.82 -1.45 20.62
CA GLN A 356 -2.38 -0.83 21.82
C GLN A 356 -2.52 -1.88 22.94
N ASP A 357 -2.31 -1.44 24.18
CA ASP A 357 -2.53 -2.22 25.41
C ASP A 357 -1.67 -3.49 25.59
N HIS A 358 -0.69 -3.74 24.71
CA HIS A 358 0.23 -4.87 24.82
C HIS A 358 1.66 -4.36 25.00
N PRO A 359 2.39 -4.77 26.06
CA PRO A 359 3.81 -4.46 26.16
C PRO A 359 4.55 -5.06 24.96
N GLY A 360 5.60 -4.37 24.49
CA GLY A 360 6.38 -4.82 23.34
C GLY A 360 6.93 -6.22 23.58
N TYR A 361 6.62 -7.16 22.68
CA TYR A 361 7.08 -8.55 22.78
C TYR A 361 8.35 -8.69 21.94
N ARG A 362 9.49 -8.54 22.62
CA ARG A 362 10.76 -8.17 21.99
C ARG A 362 11.81 -9.26 22.12
N PHE A 363 12.46 -9.56 20.99
CA PHE A 363 13.58 -10.50 20.93
C PHE A 363 14.79 -9.81 20.30
N GLY A 364 15.90 -9.79 21.04
CA GLY A 364 17.20 -9.40 20.48
C GLY A 364 17.75 -10.49 19.56
N PHE A 365 18.79 -10.14 18.81
CA PHE A 365 19.49 -11.08 17.95
C PHE A 365 20.57 -11.88 18.69
N ALA A 366 20.80 -13.13 18.24
CA ALA A 366 21.90 -13.95 18.74
C ALA A 366 23.27 -13.33 18.40
N PRO A 367 24.36 -13.67 19.12
CA PRO A 367 25.70 -13.36 18.66
C PRO A 367 25.93 -13.98 17.27
N ASN A 368 26.40 -13.18 16.31
CA ASN A 368 26.49 -13.55 14.88
C ASN A 368 25.15 -14.02 14.30
N PRO A 369 24.17 -13.09 14.17
CA PRO A 369 22.80 -13.49 13.91
C PRO A 369 22.53 -13.92 12.47
N VAL A 370 23.34 -13.49 11.51
CA VAL A 370 23.17 -13.87 10.10
C VAL A 370 23.53 -15.34 9.93
N ARG A 371 22.54 -16.17 9.56
CA ARG A 371 22.74 -17.60 9.31
C ARG A 371 22.83 -17.93 7.84
N PHE A 372 21.88 -17.43 7.07
CA PHE A 372 21.85 -17.58 5.62
C PHE A 372 21.39 -16.27 5.00
N TYR A 373 21.91 -15.97 3.82
CA TYR A 373 21.47 -14.83 3.03
C TYR A 373 21.80 -15.06 1.56
N SER A 374 21.12 -14.34 0.69
CA SER A 374 21.46 -14.25 -0.72
C SER A 374 21.26 -12.82 -1.19
N GLU A 375 22.29 -12.24 -1.81
CA GLU A 375 22.17 -10.93 -2.47
C GLU A 375 21.26 -11.05 -3.70
N ALA A 376 21.40 -12.13 -4.47
CA ALA A 376 20.64 -12.37 -5.69
C ALA A 376 19.14 -12.58 -5.41
N LEU A 377 18.82 -13.39 -4.40
CA LEU A 377 17.44 -13.61 -3.97
C LEU A 377 17.00 -12.62 -2.89
N ASN A 378 17.82 -11.62 -2.54
CA ASN A 378 17.51 -10.57 -1.57
C ASN A 378 16.78 -11.02 -0.29
N TYR A 379 17.27 -12.08 0.35
CA TYR A 379 16.76 -12.54 1.65
C TYR A 379 17.89 -12.68 2.67
N VAL A 380 17.53 -12.58 3.95
CA VAL A 380 18.41 -12.90 5.08
C VAL A 380 17.63 -13.60 6.18
N ILE A 381 18.20 -14.68 6.70
CA ILE A 381 17.71 -15.44 7.84
C ILE A 381 18.57 -15.07 9.06
N LEU A 382 17.90 -14.57 10.09
CA LEU A 382 18.51 -14.09 11.33
C LEU A 382 18.10 -14.97 12.50
N GLU A 383 19.05 -15.34 13.36
CA GLU A 383 18.77 -16.08 14.60
C GLU A 383 18.41 -15.13 15.74
N LEU A 384 17.28 -15.43 16.40
CA LEU A 384 16.84 -14.75 17.61
C LEU A 384 17.54 -15.30 18.85
N ARG A 385 17.79 -14.41 19.81
CA ARG A 385 18.26 -14.78 21.15
C ARG A 385 17.07 -15.12 22.03
N SER A 386 17.14 -16.27 22.71
CA SER A 386 16.17 -16.57 23.77
C SER A 386 16.33 -15.58 24.93
N ASN A 387 15.20 -15.07 25.42
CA ASN A 387 15.10 -14.18 26.57
C ASN A 387 14.59 -14.92 27.82
N GLY A 388 14.50 -16.25 27.79
CA GLY A 388 13.88 -17.08 28.83
C GLY A 388 12.36 -17.25 28.69
N GLU A 389 11.71 -16.44 27.85
CA GLU A 389 10.35 -16.68 27.38
C GLU A 389 10.39 -17.59 26.14
N GLY A 390 9.35 -18.39 25.93
CA GLY A 390 9.23 -19.20 24.71
C GLY A 390 9.03 -18.30 23.48
N PHE A 391 9.65 -18.60 22.34
CA PHE A 391 9.49 -17.78 21.13
C PHE A 391 8.01 -17.68 20.68
N PRO A 392 7.57 -16.57 20.05
CA PRO A 392 6.28 -16.52 19.33
C PRO A 392 6.19 -17.68 18.33
N PRO A 393 5.00 -18.17 17.97
CA PRO A 393 4.87 -19.26 16.99
C PRO A 393 5.51 -18.87 15.64
N SER A 394 6.13 -19.82 14.93
CA SER A 394 6.47 -19.60 13.52
C SER A 394 5.22 -19.69 12.67
N VAL A 395 5.30 -19.13 11.45
CA VAL A 395 4.27 -19.36 10.43
C VAL A 395 4.10 -20.88 10.19
N THR A 396 5.19 -21.65 10.24
CA THR A 396 5.17 -23.10 10.00
C THR A 396 4.64 -23.92 11.18
N ASP A 397 4.82 -23.47 12.44
CA ASP A 397 4.21 -24.07 13.64
C ASP A 397 2.67 -23.99 13.58
N LEU A 398 2.15 -23.01 12.84
CA LEU A 398 0.71 -22.82 12.66
C LEU A 398 0.11 -23.69 11.55
N GLY A 399 0.96 -24.48 10.86
CA GLY A 399 0.56 -25.40 9.80
C GLY A 399 0.67 -24.83 8.39
N TYR A 400 1.29 -23.66 8.20
CA TYR A 400 1.55 -23.10 6.88
C TYR A 400 2.86 -23.65 6.32
N ASN A 401 2.77 -24.58 5.38
CA ASN A 401 3.96 -25.19 4.76
C ASN A 401 4.55 -24.26 3.71
N ILE A 402 5.87 -24.31 3.52
CA ILE A 402 6.48 -23.64 2.37
C ILE A 402 5.99 -24.33 1.09
N VAL A 403 5.62 -23.52 0.11
CA VAL A 403 5.17 -24.01 -1.19
C VAL A 403 6.20 -24.99 -1.79
N PRO A 404 5.80 -26.21 -2.20
CA PRO A 404 6.74 -27.18 -2.73
C PRO A 404 7.29 -26.76 -4.11
N PRO A 405 8.48 -27.25 -4.49
CA PRO A 405 8.96 -27.10 -5.87
C PRO A 405 7.95 -27.67 -6.88
N GLY A 406 7.64 -26.90 -7.93
CA GLY A 406 6.72 -27.33 -9.00
C GLY A 406 5.24 -27.10 -8.71
N HIS A 407 4.89 -26.49 -7.56
CA HIS A 407 3.54 -25.99 -7.34
C HIS A 407 3.18 -24.91 -8.37
N LYS A 408 2.09 -25.10 -9.11
CA LYS A 408 1.62 -24.14 -10.12
C LYS A 408 0.66 -23.13 -9.50
N LEU A 409 1.13 -21.89 -9.33
CA LEU A 409 0.26 -20.75 -9.01
C LEU A 409 -0.63 -20.42 -10.21
N LYS A 410 -1.89 -20.10 -9.98
CA LYS A 410 -2.84 -19.72 -11.01
C LYS A 410 -3.09 -18.22 -10.99
N SER A 411 -3.39 -17.66 -12.17
CA SER A 411 -3.89 -16.29 -12.25
C SER A 411 -5.19 -16.18 -11.45
N GLY A 412 -5.30 -15.16 -10.60
CA GLY A 412 -6.45 -14.97 -9.71
C GLY A 412 -6.29 -15.59 -8.32
N ASP A 413 -5.33 -16.50 -8.09
CA ASP A 413 -5.02 -16.99 -6.74
C ASP A 413 -4.67 -15.78 -5.86
N CYS A 414 -5.32 -15.63 -4.71
CA CYS A 414 -5.16 -14.44 -3.87
C CYS A 414 -4.18 -14.70 -2.73
N LEU A 415 -3.06 -13.99 -2.73
CA LEU A 415 -2.17 -13.93 -1.59
C LEU A 415 -2.73 -13.03 -0.51
N THR A 416 -2.59 -13.46 0.74
CA THR A 416 -2.78 -12.62 1.92
C THR A 416 -1.41 -12.18 2.45
N PHE A 417 -1.25 -10.90 2.74
CA PHE A 417 -0.06 -10.33 3.36
C PHE A 417 -0.38 -9.78 4.75
N ILE A 418 0.57 -9.91 5.67
CA ILE A 418 0.50 -9.32 7.02
C ILE A 418 1.85 -8.72 7.37
N GLY A 419 1.86 -7.46 7.82
CA GLY A 419 3.10 -6.72 7.99
C GLY A 419 2.89 -5.30 8.49
N HIS A 420 3.91 -4.45 8.33
CA HIS A 420 3.93 -3.09 8.88
C HIS A 420 4.10 -2.02 7.79
N PRO A 421 3.14 -1.89 6.85
CA PRO A 421 3.22 -0.90 5.79
C PRO A 421 3.16 0.52 6.36
N GLY A 422 4.02 1.39 5.84
CA GLY A 422 4.19 2.76 6.31
C GLY A 422 4.77 2.89 7.71
N GLU A 423 5.44 1.85 8.23
CA GLU A 423 6.00 1.83 9.59
C GLU A 423 4.91 1.95 10.68
N ARG A 424 3.67 1.60 10.31
CA ARG A 424 2.47 1.66 11.16
C ARG A 424 2.31 0.37 11.98
N ARG A 425 1.25 0.34 12.80
CA ARG A 425 0.76 -0.89 13.43
C ARG A 425 0.54 -1.99 12.38
N LYS A 426 0.49 -3.24 12.82
CA LYS A 426 0.34 -4.38 11.92
C LYS A 426 -0.94 -4.23 11.11
N GLN A 427 -0.84 -4.44 9.81
CA GLN A 427 -1.96 -4.41 8.88
C GLN A 427 -2.00 -5.72 8.11
N ILE A 428 -3.14 -5.98 7.50
CA ILE A 428 -3.41 -7.15 6.69
C ILE A 428 -3.98 -6.70 5.35
N ASP A 429 -3.49 -7.30 4.27
CA ASP A 429 -4.12 -7.22 2.95
C ASP A 429 -4.52 -8.64 2.55
N VAL A 430 -5.82 -8.86 2.39
CA VAL A 430 -6.40 -10.21 2.37
C VAL A 430 -6.56 -10.76 0.96
N SER A 431 -6.38 -9.91 -0.05
CA SER A 431 -6.70 -10.25 -1.42
C SER A 431 -5.76 -9.54 -2.40
N CYS A 432 -4.59 -10.14 -2.62
CA CYS A 432 -3.63 -9.71 -3.63
C CYS A 432 -3.54 -10.78 -4.74
N PRO A 433 -4.32 -10.65 -5.84
CA PRO A 433 -4.35 -11.63 -6.91
C PRO A 433 -2.99 -11.81 -7.58
N ILE A 434 -2.57 -13.06 -7.76
CA ILE A 434 -1.41 -13.42 -8.58
C ILE A 434 -1.66 -12.97 -10.02
N LYS A 435 -0.63 -12.33 -10.59
CA LYS A 435 -0.56 -11.92 -11.99
C LYS A 435 0.47 -12.76 -12.70
N LEU A 436 0.01 -13.56 -13.65
CA LEU A 436 0.92 -14.30 -14.54
C LEU A 436 1.44 -13.39 -15.65
N GLN A 437 2.59 -13.74 -16.20
CA GLN A 437 3.26 -12.98 -17.26
C GLN A 437 2.34 -12.68 -18.45
N GLN A 438 1.52 -13.66 -18.86
CA GLN A 438 0.59 -13.53 -19.98
C GLN A 438 -0.50 -12.48 -19.72
N ASP A 439 -0.94 -12.34 -18.46
CA ASP A 439 -1.94 -11.34 -18.10
C ASP A 439 -1.32 -9.95 -18.05
N ILE A 440 -0.09 -9.85 -17.55
CA ILE A 440 0.69 -8.62 -17.53
C ILE A 440 0.97 -8.14 -18.96
N GLN A 441 1.33 -9.04 -19.87
CA GLN A 441 1.66 -8.70 -21.27
C GLN A 441 0.52 -7.97 -22.00
N LYS A 442 -0.74 -8.32 -21.70
CA LYS A 442 -1.93 -7.66 -22.28
C LYS A 442 -1.99 -6.17 -21.91
N ASP A 443 -1.46 -5.80 -20.75
CA ASP A 443 -1.57 -4.47 -20.17
C ASP A 443 -0.29 -3.62 -20.31
N LEU A 444 0.81 -4.17 -20.84
CA LEU A 444 2.10 -3.45 -20.96
C LEU A 444 2.01 -2.13 -21.73
N HIS A 445 1.12 -2.05 -22.72
CA HIS A 445 0.91 -0.84 -23.52
C HIS A 445 0.43 0.37 -22.70
N LYS A 446 -0.05 0.15 -21.47
CA LYS A 446 -0.52 1.20 -20.55
C LYS A 446 0.64 1.92 -19.82
N TYR A 447 1.84 1.36 -19.87
CA TYR A 447 2.97 1.84 -19.07
C TYR A 447 4.09 2.46 -19.89
N ASP A 448 4.86 3.36 -19.27
CA ASP A 448 6.04 3.93 -19.93
C ASP A 448 7.18 2.91 -20.06
N ALA A 449 8.12 3.16 -20.97
CA ALA A 449 9.20 2.23 -21.29
C ALA A 449 10.05 1.82 -20.07
N SER A 450 10.30 2.74 -19.14
CA SER A 450 11.04 2.44 -17.91
C SER A 450 10.27 1.50 -16.99
N THR A 451 8.97 1.73 -16.83
CA THR A 451 8.08 0.89 -16.02
C THR A 451 7.93 -0.49 -16.64
N VAL A 452 7.74 -0.56 -17.97
CA VAL A 452 7.69 -1.82 -18.74
C VAL A 452 8.96 -2.64 -18.49
N SER A 453 10.14 -2.03 -18.52
CA SER A 453 11.40 -2.74 -18.25
C SER A 453 11.42 -3.39 -16.87
N LEU A 454 10.99 -2.68 -15.83
CA LEU A 454 10.94 -3.21 -14.46
C LEU A 454 9.89 -4.31 -14.30
N ILE A 455 8.73 -4.15 -14.95
CA ILE A 455 7.67 -5.16 -14.96
C ILE A 455 8.18 -6.45 -15.59
N LEU A 456 8.83 -6.34 -16.75
CA LEU A 456 9.40 -7.49 -17.46
C LEU A 456 10.51 -8.15 -16.65
N GLU A 457 11.37 -7.37 -15.99
CA GLU A 457 12.38 -7.91 -15.08
C GLU A 457 11.75 -8.72 -13.94
N ALA A 458 10.70 -8.20 -13.31
CA ALA A 458 10.02 -8.90 -12.21
C ALA A 458 9.26 -10.15 -12.68
N CYS A 459 8.49 -10.08 -13.77
CA CYS A 459 7.65 -11.20 -14.22
C CYS A 459 8.42 -12.29 -14.95
N ASN A 460 9.60 -11.98 -15.51
CA ASN A 460 10.45 -12.97 -16.18
C ASN A 460 11.46 -13.62 -15.22
N HIS A 461 11.54 -13.15 -13.98
CA HIS A 461 12.47 -13.72 -13.01
C HIS A 461 11.94 -15.06 -12.50
N PRO A 462 12.71 -16.16 -12.62
CA PRO A 462 12.23 -17.51 -12.29
C PRO A 462 11.92 -17.70 -10.80
N ASP A 463 12.53 -16.89 -9.93
CA ASP A 463 12.35 -16.95 -8.49
C ASP A 463 11.35 -15.92 -7.93
N HIS A 464 10.61 -15.23 -8.80
CA HIS A 464 9.61 -14.24 -8.38
C HIS A 464 8.19 -14.73 -8.65
N ALA A 465 7.27 -14.29 -7.80
CA ALA A 465 5.86 -14.23 -8.16
C ALA A 465 5.40 -12.77 -8.13
N THR A 466 4.60 -12.41 -9.13
CA THR A 466 4.00 -11.09 -9.30
C THR A 466 2.53 -11.12 -8.94
N TYR A 467 2.05 -10.03 -8.32
CA TYR A 467 0.67 -9.91 -7.87
C TYR A 467 0.19 -8.46 -7.94
N ASP A 468 -1.12 -8.31 -7.99
CA ASP A 468 -1.78 -7.01 -7.99
C ASP A 468 -1.49 -6.23 -6.71
N VAL A 469 -1.60 -4.92 -6.85
CA VAL A 469 -1.24 -3.92 -5.84
C VAL A 469 -1.84 -4.27 -4.50
N SER A 470 -0.98 -4.49 -3.53
CA SER A 470 -1.36 -4.48 -2.14
C SER A 470 -1.26 -3.06 -1.59
N THR A 471 -1.97 -2.78 -0.51
CA THR A 471 -1.75 -1.60 0.34
C THR A 471 -0.38 -1.65 1.06
N PHE A 472 0.49 -2.60 0.72
CA PHE A 472 1.76 -2.88 1.37
C PHE A 472 2.93 -2.19 0.66
N PHE A 473 3.02 -0.88 0.88
CA PHE A 473 4.14 -0.04 0.44
C PHE A 473 5.31 -0.03 1.46
N LYS A 474 6.20 0.97 1.39
CA LYS A 474 7.40 1.13 2.24
C LYS A 474 7.17 0.62 3.67
N GLY A 475 7.95 -0.36 4.09
CA GLY A 475 7.88 -0.99 5.41
C GLY A 475 7.27 -2.39 5.38
N ALA A 476 6.54 -2.76 4.35
CA ALA A 476 6.03 -4.13 4.16
C ALA A 476 7.07 -5.14 3.65
N SER A 477 8.22 -4.68 3.18
CA SER A 477 9.37 -5.52 2.85
C SER A 477 9.63 -6.56 3.94
N GLY A 478 9.69 -7.82 3.54
CA GLY A 478 9.86 -8.94 4.45
C GLY A 478 8.56 -9.51 5.02
N SER A 479 7.39 -9.09 4.53
CA SER A 479 6.10 -9.70 4.90
C SER A 479 5.92 -11.08 4.26
N PRO A 480 5.30 -12.06 4.95
CA PRO A 480 4.92 -13.33 4.34
C PRO A 480 3.71 -13.13 3.43
N GLY A 481 3.77 -13.68 2.21
CA GLY A 481 2.62 -13.84 1.33
C GLY A 481 2.12 -15.28 1.38
N ILE A 482 0.89 -15.47 1.84
CA ILE A 482 0.31 -16.80 2.10
C ILE A 482 -0.92 -17.05 1.22
N LEU A 483 -1.06 -18.28 0.75
CA LEU A 483 -2.33 -18.82 0.26
C LEU A 483 -3.05 -19.45 1.43
N ILE A 484 -4.07 -18.75 1.93
CA ILE A 484 -4.64 -19.07 3.24
C ILE A 484 -5.42 -20.39 3.25
N LYS A 485 -6.17 -20.66 2.18
CA LYS A 485 -7.03 -21.86 2.06
C LYS A 485 -6.17 -23.12 1.98
N GLU A 486 -5.07 -23.03 1.25
CA GLU A 486 -4.11 -24.11 1.02
C GLU A 486 -3.10 -24.25 2.16
N LYS A 487 -3.06 -23.28 3.08
CA LYS A 487 -2.04 -23.15 4.13
C LYS A 487 -0.62 -23.22 3.56
N LEU A 488 -0.37 -22.43 2.54
CA LEU A 488 0.94 -22.35 1.89
C LEU A 488 1.58 -20.98 2.09
N LEU A 489 2.83 -20.97 2.51
CA LEU A 489 3.71 -19.81 2.50
C LEU A 489 4.41 -19.75 1.13
N VAL A 490 4.07 -18.75 0.34
CA VAL A 490 4.44 -18.68 -1.08
C VAL A 490 5.61 -17.73 -1.31
N VAL A 491 5.50 -16.49 -0.83
CA VAL A 491 6.49 -15.44 -1.10
C VAL A 491 6.97 -14.72 0.15
N LEU A 492 8.20 -14.21 0.06
CA LEU A 492 8.72 -13.10 0.87
C LEU A 492 8.48 -11.81 0.06
N HIS A 493 7.56 -10.95 0.52
CA HIS A 493 7.26 -9.69 -0.17
C HIS A 493 8.52 -8.81 -0.27
N THR A 494 8.84 -8.32 -1.46
CA THR A 494 10.11 -7.61 -1.73
C THR A 494 9.91 -6.14 -2.04
N ALA A 495 9.12 -5.83 -3.09
CA ALA A 495 8.96 -4.47 -3.57
C ALA A 495 7.72 -4.31 -4.48
N GLY A 496 7.28 -3.07 -4.60
CA GLY A 496 6.35 -2.62 -5.62
C GLY A 496 7.05 -1.93 -6.79
N ILE A 497 6.44 -2.03 -7.96
CA ILE A 497 6.78 -1.29 -9.18
C ILE A 497 5.77 -0.15 -9.33
N PHE A 498 6.29 1.02 -9.64
CA PHE A 498 5.54 2.28 -9.62
C PHE A 498 5.66 2.98 -10.96
N GLN A 499 4.55 3.55 -11.42
CA GLN A 499 4.55 4.58 -12.45
C GLN A 499 3.96 5.86 -11.86
N CYS A 500 4.76 6.93 -11.87
CA CYS A 500 4.43 8.17 -11.17
C CYS A 500 4.13 7.94 -9.67
N THR A 501 2.86 8.07 -9.26
CA THR A 501 2.36 7.82 -7.90
C THR A 501 1.51 6.57 -7.78
N ASN A 502 1.25 5.89 -8.91
CA ASN A 502 0.38 4.71 -8.93
C ASN A 502 1.24 3.46 -8.79
N HIS A 503 0.85 2.60 -7.85
CA HIS A 503 1.35 1.24 -7.80
C HIS A 503 0.82 0.50 -9.03
N VAL A 504 1.71 -0.21 -9.70
CA VAL A 504 1.39 -0.89 -10.96
C VAL A 504 1.36 -2.40 -10.75
N LEU A 505 2.37 -2.92 -10.07
CA LEU A 505 2.56 -4.35 -9.86
C LEU A 505 3.45 -4.53 -8.64
N GLU A 506 3.30 -5.63 -7.91
CA GLU A 506 4.22 -5.98 -6.84
C GLU A 506 4.79 -7.36 -7.04
N TYR A 507 5.92 -7.63 -6.40
CA TYR A 507 6.57 -8.92 -6.46
C TYR A 507 7.23 -9.32 -5.15
N GLY A 508 7.33 -10.63 -4.97
CA GLY A 508 8.01 -11.25 -3.85
C GLY A 508 8.86 -12.42 -4.33
N ILE A 509 9.89 -12.75 -3.55
CA ILE A 509 10.74 -13.91 -3.81
C ILE A 509 10.00 -15.17 -3.39
N LEU A 510 10.01 -16.19 -4.23
CA LEU A 510 9.43 -17.49 -3.92
C LEU A 510 10.17 -18.13 -2.73
N MET A 511 9.43 -18.53 -1.71
CA MET A 511 9.99 -19.19 -0.52
C MET A 511 10.61 -20.54 -0.85
N SER A 512 10.14 -21.22 -1.91
CA SER A 512 10.78 -22.43 -2.44
C SER A 512 12.19 -22.17 -2.97
N SER A 513 12.43 -21.03 -3.63
CA SER A 513 13.76 -20.62 -4.09
C SER A 513 14.69 -20.30 -2.92
N VAL A 514 14.16 -19.68 -1.85
CA VAL A 514 14.90 -19.46 -0.60
C VAL A 514 15.33 -20.79 0.02
N VAL A 515 14.43 -21.77 0.13
CA VAL A 515 14.76 -23.10 0.68
C VAL A 515 15.85 -23.78 -0.15
N LYS A 516 15.71 -23.80 -1.48
CA LYS A 516 16.72 -24.40 -2.39
C LYS A 516 18.09 -23.75 -2.23
N ASP A 517 18.14 -22.43 -2.18
CA ASP A 517 19.41 -21.71 -1.98
C ASP A 517 20.04 -22.04 -0.61
N VAL A 518 19.24 -22.14 0.46
CA VAL A 518 19.73 -22.60 1.78
C VAL A 518 20.25 -24.03 1.73
N MET A 519 19.55 -24.96 1.05
CA MET A 519 20.00 -26.35 0.88
C MET A 519 21.42 -26.44 0.30
N THR A 520 21.74 -25.58 -0.69
CA THR A 520 23.08 -25.56 -1.29
C THR A 520 24.17 -24.99 -0.38
N LYS A 521 23.80 -24.28 0.69
CA LYS A 521 24.71 -23.63 1.63
C LYS A 521 24.93 -24.43 2.91
N ILE A 522 24.13 -25.46 3.17
CA ILE A 522 24.31 -26.32 4.35
C ILE A 522 25.55 -27.21 4.12
N PRO A 523 26.59 -27.11 4.97
CA PRO A 523 27.77 -27.96 4.85
C PRO A 523 27.42 -29.42 5.08
N VAL A 524 27.87 -30.30 4.17
CA VAL A 524 27.59 -31.75 4.19
C VAL A 524 28.16 -32.46 5.43
N GLU A 525 29.08 -31.81 6.16
CA GLU A 525 29.95 -32.48 7.14
C GLU A 525 29.45 -32.46 8.60
N ASN A 526 28.41 -31.68 8.97
CA ASN A 526 28.13 -31.40 10.40
C ASN A 526 26.75 -31.81 10.93
N ALA A 527 25.77 -32.12 10.07
CA ALA A 527 24.46 -32.64 10.45
C ALA A 527 23.72 -33.17 9.20
N PRO A 528 22.73 -34.08 9.33
CA PRO A 528 21.83 -34.38 8.22
C PRO A 528 21.18 -33.10 7.72
N ILE A 529 21.29 -32.82 6.42
CA ILE A 529 20.71 -31.63 5.78
C ILE A 529 19.23 -31.47 6.17
N GLN A 530 18.53 -32.59 6.28
CA GLN A 530 17.12 -32.68 6.70
C GLN A 530 16.88 -32.01 8.06
N ASN A 531 17.70 -32.31 9.07
CA ASN A 531 17.54 -31.77 10.41
C ASN A 531 17.76 -30.25 10.44
N VAL A 532 18.72 -29.76 9.66
CA VAL A 532 19.02 -28.32 9.58
C VAL A 532 17.92 -27.59 8.84
N LEU A 533 17.38 -28.16 7.76
CA LEU A 533 16.24 -27.58 7.03
C LEU A 533 14.99 -27.50 7.90
N ASP A 534 14.69 -28.58 8.61
CA ASP A 534 13.52 -28.63 9.49
C ASP A 534 13.66 -27.70 10.70
N ASP A 535 14.89 -27.47 11.17
CA ASP A 535 15.17 -26.47 12.21
C ASP A 535 14.95 -25.03 11.70
N ILE A 536 15.35 -24.73 10.45
CA ILE A 536 15.26 -23.37 9.87
C ILE A 536 13.86 -23.04 9.39
N PHE A 537 13.19 -23.99 8.75
CA PHE A 537 11.93 -23.75 8.05
C PHE A 537 10.73 -24.46 8.71
N GLY A 538 10.93 -25.50 9.52
CA GLY A 538 9.88 -26.22 10.23
C GLY A 538 9.80 -27.70 9.83
N GLY A 539 9.29 -28.53 10.75
CA GLY A 539 9.42 -30.01 10.81
C GLY A 539 8.83 -30.88 9.69
N SER A 540 8.48 -30.29 8.55
CA SER A 540 8.01 -31.01 7.35
C SER A 540 8.78 -30.59 6.09
N THR A 541 9.65 -29.58 6.17
CA THR A 541 10.26 -28.95 4.99
C THR A 541 11.18 -29.91 4.26
N SER A 542 12.02 -30.65 5.00
CA SER A 542 12.94 -31.62 4.43
C SER A 542 12.20 -32.69 3.62
N SER A 543 11.11 -33.23 4.17
CA SER A 543 10.29 -34.25 3.50
C SER A 543 9.62 -33.76 2.21
N ILE A 544 9.21 -32.49 2.18
CA ILE A 544 8.59 -31.86 1.02
C ILE A 544 9.62 -31.65 -0.10
N PHE A 545 10.85 -31.28 0.25
CA PHE A 545 11.89 -30.91 -0.72
C PHE A 545 12.79 -32.09 -1.13
N ASP A 546 12.88 -33.16 -0.33
CA ASP A 546 13.59 -34.40 -0.68
C ASP A 546 12.85 -35.21 -1.76
N GLN A 547 11.54 -35.03 -1.91
CA GLN A 547 10.71 -35.76 -2.90
C GLN A 547 10.66 -35.10 -4.29
N CYS A 548 11.17 -33.88 -4.44
CA CYS A 548 10.99 -33.06 -5.65
C CYS A 548 12.32 -32.73 -6.34
N SER A 549 12.81 -33.64 -7.19
CA SER A 549 13.95 -33.40 -8.09
C SER A 549 13.61 -32.62 -9.36
N ALA A 550 12.44 -31.97 -9.43
CA ALA A 550 11.99 -31.25 -10.62
C ALA A 550 12.43 -29.76 -10.59
N PRO A 551 12.95 -29.21 -11.71
CA PRO A 551 13.09 -27.77 -11.88
C PRO A 551 11.72 -27.07 -11.81
N MET A 552 11.69 -25.82 -11.36
CA MET A 552 10.46 -25.00 -11.44
C MET A 552 10.34 -24.50 -12.87
N ASP A 553 9.67 -25.27 -13.72
CA ASP A 553 9.14 -24.73 -14.97
C ASP A 553 7.86 -23.98 -14.65
N ILE A 554 7.98 -22.65 -14.56
CA ILE A 554 6.87 -21.76 -14.86
C ILE A 554 6.68 -21.89 -16.37
N ASP A 555 6.02 -22.96 -16.82
CA ASP A 555 5.69 -23.12 -18.22
C ASP A 555 4.74 -21.99 -18.62
N GLN A 556 5.27 -21.14 -19.49
CA GLN A 556 4.59 -20.12 -20.25
C GLN A 556 3.79 -20.82 -21.35
N ASP A 557 2.52 -21.16 -21.09
CA ASP A 557 1.57 -21.57 -22.14
C ASP A 557 0.74 -20.39 -22.65
#